data_AF-R7S618-F1
#
_entry.id   AF-R7S618-F1
#
_cell.length_a   1.000
_cell.length_b   1.000
_cell.length_c   1.000
_cell.angle_alpha   90.00
_cell.angle_beta   90.00
_cell.angle_gamma   90.00
#
_symmetry.space_group_name_H-M   'P 1'
#
loop_
_entity.id
_entity.type
_entity.pdbx_description
1 polymer ?
#
loop_
_entity_poly.entity_id
_entity_poly.type
_entity_poly.pdbx_seq_one_letter_code
_entity_poly.pdbx_strand_id
1 'polypeptide(L)'
;MGDIKPDSVPILSSAAQYADWAAKMKGLLMFMNCWEVVSGSATQPAAAQADALKEWKKQNAQACGLLFMRTGPSFHYLLETTTQDQTDGAARAIAATLTAKQMWDALKSKFGTPNSAHVWGLFESLISESRMSDQRSLQDQMSRV
;
A
#
# COMPACT_ATOMS: atom_id res chain seq x y z
N MET A 1 14.97 10.64 -21.23
CA MET A 1 14.07 10.13 -20.17
C MET A 1 14.97 9.69 -19.05
N GLY A 2 14.99 10.37 -17.90
CA GLY A 2 15.86 9.97 -16.79
C GLY A 2 15.48 8.58 -16.31
N ASP A 3 16.47 7.75 -15.98
CA ASP A 3 16.25 6.41 -15.43
C ASP A 3 15.52 6.51 -14.08
N ILE A 4 14.20 6.32 -14.07
CA ILE A 4 13.47 6.14 -12.82
C ILE A 4 13.83 4.73 -12.35
N LYS A 5 14.70 4.67 -11.34
CA LYS A 5 14.95 3.41 -10.65
C LYS A 5 13.70 3.10 -9.82
N PRO A 6 12.99 1.98 -10.09
CA PRO A 6 11.90 1.55 -9.24
C PRO A 6 12.37 1.35 -7.78
N ASP A 7 13.69 1.20 -7.56
CA ASP A 7 14.34 1.10 -6.25
C ASP A 7 14.17 2.30 -5.32
N SER A 8 13.61 3.39 -5.83
CA SER A 8 13.33 4.60 -5.04
C SER A 8 12.20 4.40 -4.03
N VAL A 9 11.33 3.40 -4.24
CA VAL A 9 10.26 3.03 -3.30
C VAL A 9 10.77 1.88 -2.42
N PRO A 10 10.75 2.02 -1.08
CA PRO A 10 11.13 0.92 -0.19
C PRO A 10 10.17 -0.27 -0.37
N ILE A 11 10.59 -1.46 0.01
CA ILE A 11 9.71 -2.63 0.05
C ILE A 11 8.79 -2.49 1.28
N LEU A 12 7.48 -2.70 1.10
CA LEU A 12 6.53 -2.76 2.19
C LEU A 12 6.77 -4.02 3.01
N SER A 13 7.45 -3.88 4.15
CA SER A 13 7.80 -4.99 5.04
C SER A 13 7.07 -4.93 6.39
N SER A 14 6.41 -3.81 6.72
CA SER A 14 5.66 -3.65 7.96
C SER A 14 4.50 -2.67 7.81
N ALA A 15 3.48 -2.80 8.67
CA ALA A 15 2.33 -1.91 8.70
C ALA A 15 2.71 -0.45 9.05
N ALA A 16 3.70 -0.26 9.93
CA ALA A 16 4.14 1.08 10.35
C ALA A 16 4.72 1.91 9.20
N GLN A 17 5.28 1.24 8.18
CA GLN A 17 5.85 1.89 6.99
C GLN A 17 4.80 2.20 5.93
N TYR A 18 3.56 1.74 6.10
CA TYR A 18 2.55 1.79 5.03
C TYR A 18 2.24 3.21 4.58
N ALA A 19 2.14 4.19 5.48
CA ALA A 19 1.80 5.57 5.11
C ALA A 19 2.86 6.20 4.18
N ASP A 20 4.14 6.09 4.55
CA ASP A 20 5.26 6.60 3.74
C ASP A 20 5.42 5.79 2.44
N TRP A 21 5.32 4.47 2.54
CA TRP A 21 5.35 3.58 1.37
C TRP A 21 4.24 3.93 0.38
N ALA A 22 3.00 4.12 0.84
CA ALA A 22 1.85 4.41 0.00
C ALA A 22 2.02 5.77 -0.70
N ALA A 23 2.56 6.78 -0.02
CA ALA A 23 2.85 8.08 -0.64
C ALA A 23 3.90 7.96 -1.76
N LYS A 24 5.02 7.26 -1.50
CA LYS A 24 6.09 7.03 -2.49
C LYS A 24 5.60 6.19 -3.66
N MET A 25 4.84 5.13 -3.38
CA MET A 25 4.29 4.23 -4.38
C MET A 25 3.27 4.94 -5.27
N LYS A 26 2.40 5.78 -4.70
CA LYS A 26 1.51 6.65 -5.46
C LYS A 26 2.29 7.57 -6.40
N GLY A 27 3.36 8.20 -5.92
CA GLY A 27 4.24 9.05 -6.76
C GLY A 27 4.83 8.28 -7.94
N LEU A 28 5.33 7.06 -7.71
CA LEU A 28 5.85 6.20 -8.77
C LEU A 28 4.76 5.82 -9.79
N LEU A 29 3.56 5.44 -9.32
CA LEU A 29 2.44 5.07 -10.19
C LEU A 29 1.92 6.27 -11.01
N MET A 30 1.94 7.48 -10.47
CA MET A 30 1.62 8.70 -11.21
C MET A 30 2.67 8.97 -12.28
N PHE A 31 3.95 8.84 -11.94
CA PHE A 31 5.05 9.00 -12.89
C PHE A 31 4.96 7.99 -14.06
N MET A 32 4.60 6.74 -13.76
CA MET A 32 4.41 5.69 -14.77
C MET A 32 3.05 5.76 -15.49
N ASN A 33 2.24 6.80 -15.24
CA ASN A 33 0.90 6.97 -15.80
C ASN A 33 -0.06 5.79 -15.56
N CYS A 34 0.07 5.13 -14.41
CA CYS A 34 -0.75 3.98 -14.02
C CYS A 34 -1.69 4.29 -12.84
N TRP A 35 -1.52 5.44 -12.18
CA TRP A 35 -2.27 5.78 -10.97
C TRP A 35 -3.78 5.80 -11.17
N GLU A 36 -4.28 6.29 -12.30
CA GLU A 36 -5.73 6.38 -12.56
C GLU A 36 -6.41 5.00 -12.60
N VAL A 37 -5.68 3.96 -13.00
CA VAL A 37 -6.15 2.57 -12.93
C VAL A 37 -6.20 2.09 -11.48
N VAL A 38 -5.21 2.46 -10.67
CA VAL A 38 -5.10 2.05 -9.26
C VAL A 38 -6.12 2.77 -8.37
N SER A 39 -6.34 4.07 -8.55
CA SER A 39 -7.40 4.82 -7.87
C SER A 39 -8.79 4.39 -8.33
N GLY A 40 -8.89 3.82 -9.52
CA GLY A 40 -10.15 3.47 -10.18
C GLY A 40 -10.86 4.65 -10.82
N SER A 41 -10.18 5.79 -11.01
CA SER A 41 -10.69 6.89 -11.84
C SER A 41 -10.85 6.45 -13.29
N ALA A 42 -9.91 5.62 -13.78
CA ALA A 42 -9.97 4.99 -15.10
C ALA A 42 -10.60 3.61 -14.99
N THR A 43 -11.90 3.52 -15.26
CA THR A 43 -12.62 2.25 -15.33
C THR A 43 -12.21 1.44 -16.55
N GLN A 44 -12.26 0.12 -16.43
CA GLN A 44 -11.99 -0.79 -17.54
C GLN A 44 -12.91 -0.49 -18.74
N PRO A 45 -12.35 -0.19 -19.93
CA PRO A 45 -13.14 0.05 -21.13
C PRO A 45 -13.92 -1.19 -21.59
N ALA A 46 -15.02 -0.96 -22.31
CA ALA A 46 -15.80 -2.04 -22.92
C ALA A 46 -15.00 -2.77 -24.02
N ALA A 47 -15.32 -4.04 -24.27
CA ALA A 47 -14.64 -4.86 -25.29
C ALA A 47 -14.72 -4.27 -26.71
N ALA A 48 -15.74 -3.47 -27.00
CA ALA A 48 -15.90 -2.75 -28.27
C ALA A 48 -14.82 -1.66 -28.50
N GLN A 49 -14.14 -1.21 -27.44
CA GLN A 49 -13.08 -0.21 -27.49
C GLN A 49 -11.71 -0.89 -27.37
N ALA A 50 -11.34 -1.67 -28.38
CA ALA A 50 -10.18 -2.57 -28.32
C ALA A 50 -8.86 -1.86 -27.97
N ASP A 51 -8.59 -0.69 -28.56
CA ASP A 51 -7.34 0.06 -28.32
C ASP A 51 -7.29 0.63 -26.90
N ALA A 52 -8.38 1.24 -26.44
CA ALA A 52 -8.48 1.77 -25.08
C ALA A 52 -8.37 0.63 -24.03
N LEU A 53 -8.99 -0.52 -24.30
CA LEU A 53 -8.90 -1.68 -23.43
C LEU A 53 -7.47 -2.25 -23.38
N LYS A 54 -6.76 -2.27 -24.51
CA LYS A 54 -5.37 -2.73 -24.58
C LYS A 54 -4.45 -1.82 -23.76
N GLU A 55 -4.60 -0.51 -23.88
CA GLU A 55 -3.81 0.45 -23.11
C GLU A 55 -4.15 0.37 -21.62
N TRP A 56 -5.43 0.28 -21.25
CA TRP A 56 -5.85 0.09 -19.86
C TRP A 56 -5.26 -1.19 -19.27
N LYS A 57 -5.31 -2.32 -20.00
CA LYS A 57 -4.73 -3.60 -19.55
C LYS A 57 -3.22 -3.51 -19.34
N LYS A 58 -2.52 -2.79 -20.21
CA LYS A 58 -1.08 -2.53 -20.08
C LYS A 58 -0.78 -1.75 -18.80
N GLN A 59 -1.47 -0.65 -18.57
CA GLN A 59 -1.32 0.17 -17.36
C GLN A 59 -1.68 -0.62 -16.09
N ASN A 60 -2.75 -1.42 -16.13
CA ASN A 60 -3.12 -2.31 -15.03
C ASN A 60 -2.02 -3.34 -14.74
N ALA A 61 -1.54 -4.06 -15.76
CA ALA A 61 -0.49 -5.07 -15.59
C ALA A 61 0.81 -4.46 -15.06
N GLN A 62 1.16 -3.27 -15.54
CA GLN A 62 2.32 -2.52 -15.07
C GLN A 62 2.18 -2.11 -13.60
N ALA A 63 1.01 -1.61 -13.18
CA ALA A 63 0.73 -1.31 -11.79
C ALA A 63 0.76 -2.56 -10.90
N CYS A 64 0.16 -3.67 -11.34
CA CYS A 64 0.23 -4.96 -10.63
C CYS A 64 1.69 -5.38 -10.41
N GLY A 65 2.52 -5.34 -11.46
CA GLY A 65 3.94 -5.68 -11.37
C GLY A 65 4.69 -4.81 -10.36
N LEU A 66 4.47 -3.49 -10.38
CA LEU A 66 5.06 -2.58 -9.40
C LEU A 66 4.61 -2.92 -7.98
N LEU A 67 3.31 -3.17 -7.76
CA LEU A 67 2.77 -3.53 -6.45
C LEU A 67 3.37 -4.84 -5.93
N PHE A 68 3.52 -5.86 -6.79
CA PHE A 68 4.20 -7.10 -6.42
C PHE A 68 5.67 -6.88 -6.04
N MET A 69 6.41 -6.14 -6.86
CA MET A 69 7.85 -5.89 -6.63
C MET A 69 8.10 -5.08 -5.36
N ARG A 70 7.19 -4.16 -5.01
CA ARG A 70 7.35 -3.26 -3.86
C ARG A 70 6.58 -3.68 -2.62
N THR A 71 5.96 -4.86 -2.66
CA THR A 71 5.35 -5.50 -1.49
C THR A 71 6.23 -6.65 -1.04
N GLY A 72 6.52 -6.73 0.26
CA GLY A 72 7.31 -7.82 0.82
C GLY A 72 6.64 -9.18 0.60
N PRO A 73 7.40 -10.27 0.41
CA PRO A 73 6.84 -11.61 0.17
C PRO A 73 5.82 -12.05 1.22
N SER A 74 6.01 -11.63 2.46
CA SER A 74 5.10 -11.91 3.58
C SER A 74 3.68 -11.37 3.38
N PHE A 75 3.46 -10.45 2.44
CA PHE A 75 2.17 -9.83 2.15
C PHE A 75 1.64 -10.17 0.75
N HIS A 76 2.33 -11.01 -0.04
CA HIS A 76 1.88 -11.38 -1.39
C HIS A 76 0.54 -12.11 -1.39
N TYR A 77 0.20 -12.80 -0.29
CA TYR A 77 -1.12 -13.41 -0.09
C TYR A 77 -2.29 -12.38 -0.13
N LEU A 78 -2.02 -11.08 -0.02
CA LEU A 78 -3.00 -10.01 -0.18
C LEU A 78 -3.17 -9.56 -1.64
N LEU A 79 -2.19 -9.86 -2.48
CA LEU A 79 -2.14 -9.47 -3.89
C LEU A 79 -2.69 -10.56 -4.80
N GLU A 80 -2.66 -11.80 -4.32
CA GLU A 80 -3.22 -12.97 -4.98
C GLU A 80 -4.53 -13.34 -4.31
N THR A 81 -5.61 -13.49 -5.09
CA THR A 81 -6.79 -14.18 -4.57
C THR A 81 -6.63 -15.67 -4.81
N THR A 82 -6.92 -16.47 -3.80
CA THR A 82 -7.17 -17.91 -4.00
C THR A 82 -8.60 -18.04 -4.51
N THR A 83 -8.75 -18.12 -5.83
CA THR A 83 -9.97 -18.64 -6.42
C THR A 83 -9.85 -20.16 -6.44
N GLN A 84 -10.75 -20.85 -5.73
CA GLN A 84 -10.93 -22.28 -5.92
C GLN A 84 -11.64 -22.47 -7.25
N ASP A 85 -10.93 -22.97 -8.26
CA ASP A 85 -11.58 -23.46 -9.46
C ASP A 85 -12.18 -24.84 -9.11
N GLN A 86 -13.51 -24.93 -9.10
CA GLN A 86 -14.21 -26.22 -9.01
C GLN A 86 -14.28 -26.81 -10.41
N THR A 87 -13.16 -27.34 -10.88
CA THR A 87 -13.13 -28.25 -12.03
C THR A 87 -12.62 -29.60 -11.52
N ASP A 88 -13.52 -30.59 -11.52
CA ASP A 88 -13.26 -32.01 -11.25
C ASP A 88 -12.63 -32.38 -9.90
N GLY A 89 -13.36 -32.18 -8.79
CA GLY A 89 -13.15 -32.90 -7.52
C GLY A 89 -11.83 -32.66 -6.76
N ALA A 90 -10.88 -31.92 -7.34
CA ALA A 90 -9.63 -31.51 -6.73
C ALA A 90 -9.56 -29.99 -6.78
N ALA A 91 -9.84 -29.32 -5.65
CA ALA A 91 -9.75 -27.88 -5.55
C ALA A 91 -8.31 -27.42 -5.82
N ARG A 92 -8.02 -26.99 -7.05
CA ARG A 92 -6.76 -26.36 -7.40
C ARG A 92 -6.93 -24.87 -7.20
N ALA A 93 -6.25 -24.31 -6.19
CA ALA A 93 -6.16 -22.87 -6.02
C ALA A 93 -5.43 -22.30 -7.24
N ILE A 94 -6.17 -21.61 -8.11
CA ILE A 94 -5.55 -20.83 -9.18
C ILE A 94 -5.46 -19.41 -8.64
N ALA A 95 -4.24 -18.90 -8.49
CA ALA A 95 -4.00 -17.51 -8.13
C ALA A 95 -4.55 -16.62 -9.24
N ALA A 96 -5.78 -16.12 -9.09
CA ALA A 96 -6.26 -15.08 -9.99
C ALA A 96 -5.55 -13.79 -9.58
N THR A 97 -4.80 -13.22 -10.53
CA THR A 97 -4.13 -11.94 -10.31
C THR A 97 -5.21 -10.87 -10.18
N LEU A 98 -5.29 -10.26 -9.01
CA LEU A 98 -6.18 -9.13 -8.76
C LEU A 98 -5.85 -7.96 -9.71
N THR A 99 -6.84 -7.11 -9.99
CA THR A 99 -6.57 -5.82 -10.64
C THR A 99 -5.71 -4.95 -9.72
N ALA A 100 -4.97 -4.00 -10.28
CA ALA A 100 -4.08 -3.15 -9.49
C ALA A 100 -4.86 -2.33 -8.44
N LYS A 101 -6.11 -1.96 -8.76
CA LYS A 101 -7.05 -1.36 -7.81
C LYS A 101 -7.34 -2.29 -6.63
N GLN A 102 -7.72 -3.54 -6.90
CA GLN A 102 -8.03 -4.51 -5.85
C GLN A 102 -6.83 -4.80 -4.95
N MET A 103 -5.62 -4.91 -5.54
CA MET A 103 -4.38 -5.05 -4.78
C MET A 103 -4.14 -3.85 -3.86
N TRP A 104 -4.31 -2.63 -4.37
CA TRP A 104 -4.16 -1.41 -3.60
C TRP A 104 -5.17 -1.31 -2.47
N ASP A 105 -6.44 -1.60 -2.74
CA ASP A 105 -7.51 -1.59 -1.76
C ASP A 105 -7.30 -2.66 -0.68
N ALA A 106 -6.80 -3.85 -1.03
CA ALA A 106 -6.47 -4.89 -0.06
C ALA A 106 -5.33 -4.45 0.88
N LEU A 107 -4.26 -3.87 0.34
CA LEU A 107 -3.16 -3.31 1.15
C LEU A 107 -3.66 -2.16 2.03
N LYS A 108 -4.49 -1.27 1.48
CA LYS A 108 -5.08 -0.14 2.21
C LYS A 108 -6.04 -0.61 3.31
N SER A 109 -6.82 -1.65 3.07
CA SER A 109 -7.71 -2.22 4.07
C SER A 109 -6.92 -2.89 5.20
N LYS A 110 -5.76 -3.50 4.91
CA LYS A 110 -4.93 -4.16 5.92
C LYS A 110 -4.10 -3.19 6.76
N PHE A 111 -3.55 -2.16 6.14
CA PHE A 111 -2.55 -1.29 6.75
C PHE A 111 -2.95 0.18 6.86
N GLY A 112 -3.95 0.61 6.09
CA GLY A 112 -4.42 2.00 6.03
C GLY A 112 -5.44 2.37 7.11
N THR A 113 -6.10 1.40 7.73
CA THR A 113 -6.73 1.60 9.05
C THR A 113 -5.61 1.63 10.08
N PRO A 114 -5.41 2.75 10.82
CA PRO A 114 -4.42 2.75 11.86
C PRO A 114 -4.87 1.71 12.88
N ASN A 115 -4.06 0.65 13.04
CA ASN A 115 -4.29 -0.37 14.05
C ASN A 115 -4.54 0.36 15.37
N SER A 116 -5.61 0.04 16.10
CA SER A 116 -5.93 0.70 17.37
C SER A 116 -4.73 0.70 18.31
N ALA A 117 -3.87 -0.32 18.23
CA ALA A 117 -2.59 -0.39 18.94
C ALA A 117 -1.54 0.64 18.46
N HIS A 118 -1.51 0.99 17.17
CA HIS A 118 -0.65 2.05 16.64
C HIS A 118 -1.15 3.44 17.05
N VAL A 119 -2.46 3.69 17.00
CA VAL A 119 -3.06 4.92 17.52
C VAL A 119 -2.82 5.05 19.02
N TRP A 120 -3.02 3.95 19.76
CA TRP A 120 -2.75 3.91 21.20
C TRP A 120 -1.27 4.09 21.51
N GLY A 121 -0.36 3.51 20.73
CA GLY A 121 1.08 3.71 20.88
C GLY A 121 1.52 5.16 20.61
N LEU A 122 0.93 5.82 19.60
CA LEU A 122 1.16 7.24 19.36
C LEU A 122 0.59 8.11 20.49
N PHE A 123 -0.58 7.75 21.02
CA PHE A 123 -1.19 8.41 22.17
C PHE A 123 -0.38 8.24 23.46
N GLU A 124 0.07 7.02 23.76
CA GLU A 124 0.97 6.70 24.87
C GLU A 124 2.30 7.43 24.74
N SER A 125 2.89 7.50 23.54
CA SER A 125 4.10 8.28 23.28
C SER A 125 3.86 9.76 23.58
N LEU A 126 2.77 10.35 23.08
CA LEU A 126 2.41 11.75 23.34
C LEU A 126 2.17 12.02 24.83
N ILE A 127 1.51 11.09 25.54
CA ILE A 127 1.31 11.20 26.99
C ILE A 127 2.63 11.03 27.73
N SER A 128 3.45 10.07 27.35
CA SER A 128 4.74 9.81 27.99
C SER A 128 5.74 10.94 27.74
N GLU A 129 5.63 11.62 26.60
CA GLU A 129 6.41 12.82 26.27
C GLU A 129 5.85 14.06 27.00
N SER A 130 4.54 14.07 27.30
CA SER A 130 3.90 15.07 28.19
C SER A 130 4.11 14.80 29.68
N ARG A 131 4.45 13.56 30.07
CA ARG A 131 5.01 13.25 31.39
C ARG A 131 6.43 13.78 31.41
N MET A 132 6.50 15.09 31.61
CA MET A 132 7.64 15.84 32.11
C MET A 132 8.53 14.91 32.94
N SER A 133 9.78 14.80 32.50
CA SER A 133 10.85 14.10 33.18
C SER A 133 10.73 14.18 34.71
N ASP A 134 10.32 13.10 35.36
CA ASP A 134 10.33 12.93 36.82
C ASP A 134 11.76 13.10 37.42
N GLN A 135 12.79 13.21 36.55
CA GLN A 135 14.17 13.46 36.93
C GLN A 135 14.54 14.94 37.17
N ARG A 136 13.65 15.92 36.97
CA ARG A 136 13.97 17.33 37.30
C ARG A 136 12.91 17.96 38.17
N SER A 137 13.34 18.54 39.28
CA SER A 137 12.45 19.25 40.21
C SER A 137 11.68 20.36 39.49
N LEU A 138 10.42 20.58 39.88
CA LEU A 138 9.55 21.63 39.33
C LEU A 138 10.18 23.03 39.40
N GLN A 139 11.09 23.27 40.35
CA GLN A 139 11.82 24.54 40.49
C GLN A 139 12.78 24.81 39.33
N ASP A 140 13.34 23.77 38.71
CA ASP A 140 14.28 23.89 37.60
C ASP A 140 13.58 24.16 36.26
N GLN A 141 12.28 23.88 36.19
CA GLN A 141 11.46 24.10 34.99
C GLN A 141 10.87 25.51 34.96
N MET A 142 10.63 26.13 36.13
CA MET A 142 10.05 27.47 36.24
C MET A 142 11.08 28.61 36.16
N SER A 143 12.39 28.31 36.15
CA SER A 143 13.46 29.31 36.10
C SER A 143 13.86 29.74 34.67
N ARG A 144 13.17 29.23 33.64
CA ARG A 144 13.39 29.58 32.22
C ARG A 144 12.21 30.33 31.58
N VAL A 145 11.52 31.16 32.35
CA VAL A 145 10.62 32.22 31.86
C VAL A 145 11.18 33.56 32.29
#